data_AF-A0A7X9FEY8-F1
#
_entry.id   AF-A0A7X9FEY8-F1
#
_cell.length_a   1.000
_cell.length_b   1.000
_cell.length_c   1.000
_cell.angle_alpha   90.00
_cell.angle_beta   90.00
_cell.angle_gamma   90.00
#
_symmetry.space_group_name_H-M   'P 1'
#
loop_
_entity.id
_entity.type
_entity.pdbx_description
1 polymer ?
#
loop_
_entity_poly.entity_id
_entity_poly.type
_entity_poly.pdbx_seq_one_letter_code
_entity_poly.pdbx_strand_id
1 'polypeptide(L)'
;GNVFIGEAWTDSTGGQYYSIGTDVVDYYVTSSPNERWQYIHYVLVDPSITIVKIMNLQNQFIRTLFHGLQNSGENCFIWDGADDSNVQVPSGYYYISIWDTCTYTDAETGAPSNNVTKGAWVYHEYNPTGTYIPGDVNNDGTVNIGDAVYLLNYIFRSGPPPSPELCVGEVNGDGKINVGDAVYIINFVFKGGSVPQNGCL
;
A
#
# COMPACT_ATOMS: atom_id res chain seq x y z
N GLY A 1 -4.72 21.80 16.45
CA GLY A 1 -5.44 20.59 16.89
C GLY A 1 -5.09 20.35 18.34
N ASN A 2 -6.03 19.87 19.15
CA ASN A 2 -5.75 19.55 20.54
C ASN A 2 -4.70 18.42 20.59
N VAL A 3 -3.56 18.69 21.21
CA VAL A 3 -2.51 17.68 21.45
C VAL A 3 -3.02 16.80 22.59
N PHE A 4 -3.14 15.50 22.34
CA PHE A 4 -3.46 14.53 23.38
C PHE A 4 -2.16 14.22 24.13
N ILE A 5 -2.06 14.72 25.37
CA ILE A 5 -0.97 14.35 26.27
C ILE A 5 -1.27 12.95 26.77
N GLY A 6 -0.41 11.99 26.40
CA GLY A 6 -0.55 10.58 26.76
C GLY A 6 -0.19 10.34 28.22
N GLU A 7 0.91 10.95 28.67
CA GLU A 7 1.36 10.91 30.07
C GLU A 7 2.09 12.22 30.43
N ALA A 8 1.96 12.70 31.66
CA ALA A 8 2.66 13.87 32.17
C ALA A 8 3.27 13.55 33.54
N TRP A 9 4.52 13.95 33.74
CA TRP A 9 5.19 13.79 35.03
C TRP A 9 6.11 14.96 35.35
N THR A 10 6.53 15.04 36.62
CA THR A 10 7.35 16.14 37.15
C THR A 10 8.57 15.56 37.83
N ASP A 11 9.76 16.04 37.49
CA ASP A 11 10.98 15.61 38.16
C ASP A 11 11.12 16.25 39.56
N SER A 12 12.12 15.79 40.31
CA SER A 12 12.42 16.30 41.67
C SER A 12 12.84 17.78 41.71
N THR A 13 13.12 18.39 40.56
CA THR A 13 13.45 19.81 40.41
C THR A 13 12.26 20.69 40.00
N GLY A 14 11.10 20.07 39.73
CA GLY A 14 9.89 20.76 39.28
C GLY A 14 9.80 20.93 37.77
N GLY A 15 10.69 20.30 36.99
CA GLY A 15 10.60 20.25 35.53
C GLY A 15 9.40 19.41 35.09
N GLN A 16 8.55 19.96 34.22
CA GLN A 16 7.41 19.22 33.65
C GLN A 16 7.79 18.58 32.33
N TYR A 17 7.47 17.30 32.19
CA TYR A 17 7.70 16.50 30.98
C TYR A 17 6.38 15.93 30.49
N TYR A 18 6.27 15.83 29.18
CA TYR A 18 5.08 15.34 28.50
C TYR A 18 5.48 14.23 27.53
N SER A 19 4.83 13.08 27.65
CA SER A 19 4.79 12.09 26.58
C SER A 19 3.58 12.38 25.71
N ILE A 20 3.86 12.72 24.45
CA ILE A 20 2.84 12.77 23.40
C ILE A 20 2.57 11.33 22.97
N GLY A 21 1.59 10.72 23.63
CA GLY A 21 1.25 9.33 23.41
C GLY A 21 0.65 9.09 22.02
N THR A 22 1.12 8.03 21.38
CA THR A 22 0.77 7.48 20.06
C THR A 22 1.34 8.25 18.85
N ASP A 23 2.54 7.85 18.41
CA ASP A 23 3.16 8.35 17.18
C ASP A 23 2.38 7.93 15.93
N VAL A 24 1.77 6.75 15.91
CA VAL A 24 0.89 6.31 14.81
C VAL A 24 -0.58 6.54 15.15
N VAL A 25 -1.20 7.47 14.45
CA VAL A 25 -2.63 7.80 14.51
C VAL A 25 -3.31 7.56 13.16
N ASP A 26 -4.64 7.50 13.17
CA ASP A 26 -5.49 7.36 11.98
C ASP A 26 -5.07 6.20 11.04
N TYR A 27 -4.65 5.09 11.65
CA TYR A 27 -4.35 3.86 10.93
C TYR A 27 -5.64 3.22 10.42
N TYR A 28 -5.69 3.00 9.12
CA TYR A 28 -6.70 2.17 8.49
C TYR A 28 -6.13 1.45 7.28
N VAL A 29 -6.67 0.28 7.00
CA VAL A 29 -6.42 -0.44 5.76
C VAL A 29 -7.71 -0.43 4.98
N THR A 30 -7.66 0.09 3.76
CA THR A 30 -8.75 -0.08 2.80
C THR A 30 -8.39 -1.21 1.84
N SER A 31 -9.28 -2.19 1.80
CA SER A 31 -9.37 -3.20 0.75
C SER A 31 -10.66 -2.95 0.00
N SER A 32 -10.65 -2.75 -1.32
CA SER A 32 -11.88 -3.02 -2.06
C SER A 32 -12.18 -4.52 -1.92
N PRO A 33 -13.45 -4.94 -1.78
CA PRO A 33 -13.81 -6.36 -1.63
C PRO A 33 -13.31 -7.28 -2.74
N ASN A 34 -12.84 -6.73 -3.86
CA ASN A 34 -12.32 -7.44 -5.03
C ASN A 34 -10.86 -7.04 -5.38
N GLU A 35 -10.19 -6.25 -4.54
CA GLU A 35 -8.81 -5.81 -4.81
C GLU A 35 -7.80 -6.69 -4.08
N ARG A 36 -6.93 -7.30 -4.89
CA ARG A 36 -5.72 -8.03 -4.47
C ARG A 36 -4.74 -7.14 -3.71
N TRP A 37 -4.86 -5.82 -3.86
CA TRP A 37 -4.00 -4.87 -3.19
C TRP A 37 -4.61 -4.32 -1.91
N GLN A 38 -3.76 -4.13 -0.92
CA GLN A 38 -4.13 -3.57 0.36
C GLN A 38 -3.52 -2.18 0.49
N TYR A 39 -4.38 -1.17 0.53
CA TYR A 39 -3.97 0.22 0.72
C TYR A 39 -3.87 0.50 2.21
N ILE A 40 -2.67 0.77 2.65
CA ILE A 40 -2.32 1.00 4.05
C ILE A 40 -2.13 2.49 4.21
N HIS A 41 -2.94 3.12 5.06
CA HIS A 41 -2.80 4.52 5.41
C HIS A 41 -2.56 4.66 6.91
N TYR A 42 -1.67 5.56 7.28
CA TYR A 42 -1.47 5.99 8.66
C TYR A 42 -0.85 7.38 8.72
N VAL A 43 -0.99 8.02 9.88
CA VAL A 43 -0.39 9.32 10.16
C VAL A 43 0.65 9.16 11.26
N LEU A 44 1.84 9.69 11.02
CA LEU A 44 2.86 9.86 12.04
C LEU A 44 2.73 11.24 12.68
N VAL A 45 2.60 11.30 13.99
CA VAL A 45 2.55 12.56 14.75
C VAL A 45 3.95 13.19 14.81
N ASP A 46 4.99 12.35 14.94
CA ASP A 46 6.39 12.76 15.02
C ASP A 46 7.29 11.95 14.08
N PRO A 47 8.49 12.47 13.72
CA PRO A 47 9.48 11.70 13.00
C PRO A 47 9.96 10.49 13.81
N SER A 48 9.87 9.30 13.21
CA SER A 48 10.19 8.02 13.86
C SER A 48 10.93 7.08 12.92
N ILE A 49 11.66 6.13 13.49
CA ILE A 49 12.08 4.95 12.72
C ILE A 49 10.85 4.05 12.63
N THR A 50 10.41 3.77 11.41
CA THR A 50 9.19 3.02 11.14
C THR A 50 9.50 1.78 10.34
N ILE A 51 8.79 0.70 10.67
CA ILE A 51 8.83 -0.57 9.97
C ILE A 51 7.40 -0.98 9.65
N VAL A 52 7.10 -1.16 8.37
CA VAL A 52 5.81 -1.67 7.89
C VAL A 52 6.00 -3.11 7.40
N LYS A 53 5.33 -4.06 8.05
CA LYS A 53 5.46 -5.51 7.81
C LYS A 53 4.13 -6.19 7.55
N ILE A 54 4.21 -7.25 6.77
CA ILE A 54 3.12 -8.20 6.54
C ILE A 54 3.52 -9.53 7.17
N MET A 55 2.61 -10.12 7.94
CA MET A 55 2.77 -11.43 8.59
C MET A 55 1.58 -12.33 8.28
N ASN A 56 1.78 -13.64 8.32
CA ASN A 56 0.68 -14.61 8.20
C ASN A 56 0.11 -15.00 9.58
N LEU A 57 -0.90 -15.89 9.58
CA LEU A 57 -1.54 -16.42 10.80
C LEU A 57 -0.59 -17.20 11.73
N GLN A 58 0.57 -17.62 11.24
CA GLN A 58 1.62 -18.29 12.03
C GLN A 58 2.68 -17.32 12.55
N ASN A 59 2.43 -16.00 12.48
CA ASN A 59 3.40 -14.93 12.78
C ASN A 59 4.70 -15.03 11.97
N GLN A 60 4.68 -15.72 10.82
CA GLN A 60 5.82 -15.73 9.92
C GLN A 60 5.81 -14.42 9.13
N PHE A 61 7.00 -13.86 8.98
CA PHE A 61 7.22 -12.67 8.19
C PHE A 61 7.04 -12.99 6.69
N ILE A 62 6.29 -12.15 6.00
CA ILE A 62 5.97 -12.28 4.57
C ILE A 62 6.67 -11.19 3.76
N ARG A 63 6.50 -9.93 4.15
CA ARG A 63 7.06 -8.79 3.40
C ARG A 63 7.37 -7.60 4.31
N THR A 64 8.45 -6.87 4.01
CA THR A 64 8.71 -5.53 4.55
C THR A 64 8.40 -4.52 3.46
N LEU A 65 7.35 -3.73 3.67
CA LEU A 65 7.00 -2.64 2.76
C LEU A 65 7.88 -1.41 2.98
N PHE A 66 8.34 -1.22 4.21
CA PHE A 66 9.21 -0.11 4.57
C PHE A 66 10.02 -0.41 5.83
N HIS A 67 11.26 0.10 5.86
CA HIS A 67 12.09 0.15 7.04
C HIS A 67 13.03 1.35 6.92
N GLY A 68 12.86 2.35 7.78
CA GLY A 68 13.72 3.54 7.78
C GLY A 68 13.15 4.68 8.61
N LEU A 69 13.77 5.84 8.50
CA LEU A 69 13.27 7.08 9.11
C LEU A 69 12.12 7.64 8.27
N GLN A 70 11.00 7.97 8.91
CA GLN A 70 9.89 8.72 8.29
C GLN A 70 9.65 10.02 9.05
N ASN A 71 9.29 11.07 8.32
CA ASN A 71 8.86 12.33 8.91
C ASN A 71 7.42 12.21 9.43
N SER A 72 7.04 13.10 10.35
CA SER A 72 5.64 13.31 10.71
C SER A 72 4.78 13.64 9.50
N GLY A 73 3.54 13.16 9.48
CA GLY A 73 2.56 13.39 8.41
C GLY A 73 1.88 12.11 7.92
N GLU A 74 1.13 12.23 6.83
CA GLU A 74 0.43 11.11 6.19
C GLU A 74 1.43 10.19 5.46
N ASN A 75 1.22 8.89 5.60
CA ASN A 75 2.04 7.86 4.97
C ASN A 75 1.14 6.76 4.37
N CYS A 76 1.44 6.37 3.14
CA CYS A 76 0.67 5.41 2.37
C CYS A 76 1.56 4.33 1.78
N PHE A 77 1.14 3.07 1.90
CA PHE A 77 1.76 1.93 1.23
C PHE A 77 0.72 1.07 0.54
N ILE A 78 1.16 0.35 -0.50
CA ILE A 78 0.35 -0.64 -1.19
C ILE A 78 1.03 -1.99 -0.99
N TRP A 79 0.30 -2.95 -0.42
CA TRP A 79 0.72 -4.34 -0.49
C TRP A 79 0.06 -5.02 -1.68
N ASP A 80 0.86 -5.54 -2.59
CA ASP A 80 0.46 -6.18 -3.84
C ASP A 80 0.11 -7.68 -3.70
N GLY A 81 0.08 -8.20 -2.48
CA GLY A 81 -0.11 -9.63 -2.23
C GLY A 81 1.11 -10.50 -2.52
N ALA A 82 2.31 -9.92 -2.63
CA ALA A 82 3.56 -10.67 -2.78
C ALA A 82 4.39 -10.73 -1.48
N ASP A 83 5.38 -11.62 -1.44
CA ASP A 83 6.44 -11.66 -0.43
C ASP A 83 7.65 -10.76 -0.81
N ASP A 84 8.70 -10.77 0.00
CA ASP A 84 9.95 -10.02 -0.27
C ASP A 84 10.70 -10.51 -1.52
N SER A 85 10.42 -11.73 -2.01
CA SER A 85 10.97 -12.25 -3.27
C SER A 85 10.10 -11.88 -4.47
N ASN A 86 9.08 -11.02 -4.28
CA ASN A 86 8.05 -10.65 -5.25
C ASN A 86 7.22 -11.85 -5.75
N VAL A 87 7.16 -12.93 -4.97
CA VAL A 87 6.32 -14.09 -5.27
C VAL A 87 4.96 -13.90 -4.62
N GLN A 88 3.90 -14.12 -5.38
CA GLN A 88 2.53 -13.91 -4.92
C GLN A 88 2.13 -14.96 -3.89
N VAL A 89 1.60 -14.49 -2.75
CA VAL A 89 1.23 -15.35 -1.63
C VAL A 89 -0.21 -15.84 -1.75
N PRO A 90 -0.56 -17.01 -1.17
CA PRO A 90 -1.90 -17.58 -1.27
C PRO A 90 -2.98 -16.70 -0.64
N SER A 91 -4.23 -16.89 -1.07
CA SER A 91 -5.39 -16.26 -0.44
C SER A 91 -5.44 -16.59 1.05
N GLY A 92 -5.78 -15.61 1.87
CA GLY A 92 -5.89 -15.80 3.30
C GLY A 92 -5.82 -14.52 4.10
N TYR A 93 -5.87 -14.67 5.41
CA TYR A 93 -5.71 -13.55 6.33
C TYR A 93 -4.23 -13.27 6.59
N TYR A 94 -3.88 -12.00 6.47
CA TYR A 94 -2.56 -11.47 6.76
C TYR A 94 -2.68 -10.32 7.76
N TYR A 95 -1.68 -10.19 8.63
CA TYR A 95 -1.60 -9.12 9.59
C TYR A 95 -0.63 -8.06 9.08
N ILE A 96 -1.18 -6.88 8.81
CA ILE A 96 -0.38 -5.69 8.50
C ILE A 96 -0.03 -5.04 9.83
N SER A 97 1.26 -4.79 10.04
CA SER A 97 1.78 -4.17 11.25
C SER A 97 2.70 -3.02 10.89
N ILE A 98 2.47 -1.91 11.59
CA ILE A 98 3.35 -0.76 11.65
C ILE A 98 3.95 -0.77 13.04
N TRP A 99 5.27 -0.85 13.07
CA TRP A 99 6.06 -0.69 14.27
C TRP A 99 6.86 0.60 14.14
N ASP A 100 6.82 1.45 15.15
CA ASP A 100 7.53 2.72 15.16
C ASP A 100 8.26 2.93 16.50
N THR A 101 9.36 3.67 16.42
CA THR A 101 10.09 4.17 17.59
C THR A 101 10.38 5.64 17.39
N CYS A 102 9.91 6.48 18.31
CA CYS A 102 10.20 7.90 18.28
C CYS A 102 11.72 8.15 18.34
N THR A 103 12.15 9.28 17.76
CA THR A 103 13.54 9.74 17.86
C THR A 103 13.85 10.45 19.19
N TYR A 104 12.84 10.73 20.00
CA TYR A 104 13.01 11.28 21.34
C TYR A 104 13.35 10.16 22.34
N THR A 105 14.28 10.45 23.24
CA THR A 105 14.69 9.54 24.29
C THR A 105 14.17 10.02 25.64
N ASP A 106 13.67 9.10 26.44
CA ASP A 106 13.42 9.31 27.86
C ASP A 106 14.71 9.84 28.51
N ALA A 107 14.59 10.98 29.20
CA ALA A 107 15.74 11.71 29.72
C ALA A 107 16.40 11.03 30.93
N GLU A 108 15.72 10.10 31.62
CA GLU A 108 16.25 9.38 32.78
C GLU A 108 16.92 8.06 32.39
N THR A 109 16.39 7.37 31.39
CA THR A 109 16.80 6.01 31.01
C THR A 109 17.57 5.95 29.69
N GLY A 110 17.49 6.99 28.85
CA GLY A 110 18.06 7.01 27.51
C GLY A 110 17.37 6.06 26.52
N ALA A 111 16.24 5.45 26.90
CA ALA A 111 15.44 4.59 26.03
C ALA A 111 14.56 5.45 25.08
N PRO A 112 14.17 4.96 23.90
CA PRO A 112 13.17 5.65 23.07
C PRO A 112 11.89 5.87 23.89
N SER A 113 11.32 7.08 23.81
CA SER A 113 10.19 7.47 24.69
C SER A 113 8.90 6.69 24.46
N ASN A 114 8.75 5.99 23.33
CA ASN A 114 7.69 5.01 23.11
C ASN A 114 8.06 4.02 21.97
N ASN A 115 7.53 2.80 22.07
CA ASN A 115 7.45 1.86 20.95
C ASN A 115 5.97 1.59 20.72
N VAL A 116 5.43 1.96 19.57
CA VAL A 116 4.02 1.71 19.23
C VAL A 116 3.94 0.61 18.18
N THR A 117 2.91 -0.22 18.29
CA THR A 117 2.54 -1.18 17.24
C THR A 117 1.08 -0.98 16.92
N LYS A 118 0.79 -0.60 15.67
CA LYS A 118 -0.56 -0.57 15.11
C LYS A 118 -0.66 -1.60 14.00
N GLY A 119 -1.83 -2.16 13.80
CA GLY A 119 -2.01 -3.16 12.77
C GLY A 119 -3.45 -3.65 12.65
N ALA A 120 -3.74 -4.27 11.52
CA ALA A 120 -5.04 -4.88 11.24
C ALA A 120 -4.87 -6.17 10.45
N TRP A 121 -5.82 -7.08 10.66
CA TRP A 121 -5.99 -8.23 9.79
C TRP A 121 -6.69 -7.78 8.51
N VAL A 122 -6.14 -8.22 7.39
CA VAL A 122 -6.71 -8.04 6.06
C VAL A 122 -6.88 -9.41 5.42
N TYR A 123 -7.89 -9.54 4.57
CA TYR A 123 -8.03 -10.73 3.73
C TYR A 123 -7.43 -10.41 2.36
N HIS A 124 -6.40 -11.15 1.98
CA HIS A 124 -5.82 -11.12 0.64
C HIS A 124 -6.47 -12.21 -0.19
N GLU A 125 -6.95 -11.86 -1.38
CA GLU A 125 -7.45 -12.81 -2.36
C GLU A 125 -6.42 -13.00 -3.48
N TYR A 126 -5.80 -14.18 -3.52
CA TYR A 126 -4.98 -14.62 -4.63
C TYR A 126 -5.86 -15.31 -5.67
N ASN A 127 -5.97 -14.71 -6.85
CA ASN A 127 -6.66 -15.31 -7.99
C ASN A 127 -5.67 -15.61 -9.12
N PRO A 128 -4.98 -16.77 -9.08
CA PRO A 128 -4.01 -17.15 -10.11
C PRO A 128 -4.66 -17.41 -11.48
N THR A 129 -5.97 -17.65 -11.47
CA THR A 129 -6.79 -17.97 -12.65
C THR A 129 -7.73 -16.84 -13.00
N GLY A 130 -7.58 -15.67 -12.40
CA GLY A 130 -8.48 -14.57 -12.64
C GLY A 130 -8.54 -14.35 -14.13
N THR A 131 -9.68 -14.69 -14.72
CA THR A 131 -9.95 -14.48 -16.14
C THR A 131 -10.18 -12.99 -16.29
N TYR A 132 -9.13 -12.22 -16.10
CA TYR A 132 -9.06 -10.83 -16.44
C TYR A 132 -8.95 -10.79 -17.95
N ILE A 133 -9.74 -9.91 -18.56
CA ILE A 133 -9.63 -9.69 -20.00
C ILE A 133 -8.48 -8.70 -20.16
N PRO A 134 -7.33 -9.08 -20.75
CA PRO A 134 -6.24 -8.13 -20.92
C PRO A 134 -6.75 -6.93 -21.72
N GLY A 135 -6.43 -5.72 -21.26
CA GLY A 135 -6.94 -4.47 -21.83
C GLY A 135 -8.30 -4.00 -21.33
N ASP A 136 -9.01 -4.75 -20.48
CA ASP A 136 -10.20 -4.29 -19.73
C ASP A 136 -9.71 -3.64 -18.43
N VAL A 137 -9.21 -2.40 -18.54
CA VAL A 137 -8.49 -1.72 -17.45
C VAL A 137 -9.43 -1.04 -16.46
N ASN A 138 -10.69 -0.85 -16.85
CA ASN A 138 -11.72 -0.32 -15.97
C ASN A 138 -12.58 -1.44 -15.34
N ASN A 139 -12.33 -2.71 -15.70
CA ASN A 139 -13.03 -3.92 -15.23
C ASN A 139 -14.53 -3.88 -15.51
N ASP A 140 -14.94 -3.34 -16.66
CA ASP A 140 -16.35 -3.29 -17.09
C ASP A 140 -16.81 -4.55 -17.84
N GLY A 141 -15.89 -5.49 -18.09
CA GLY A 141 -16.12 -6.75 -18.76
C GLY A 141 -15.90 -6.68 -20.27
N THR A 142 -15.48 -5.54 -20.82
CA THR A 142 -15.27 -5.35 -22.26
C THR A 142 -14.02 -4.53 -22.58
N VAL A 143 -13.25 -4.93 -23.59
CA VAL A 143 -12.12 -4.12 -24.08
C VAL A 143 -12.61 -3.15 -25.14
N ASN A 144 -12.64 -1.86 -24.81
CA ASN A 144 -13.16 -0.80 -25.66
C ASN A 144 -12.33 0.50 -25.55
N ILE A 145 -12.82 1.61 -26.12
CA ILE A 145 -12.10 2.89 -26.10
C ILE A 145 -12.07 3.55 -24.71
N GLY A 146 -13.04 3.23 -23.86
CA GLY A 146 -13.11 3.62 -22.47
C GLY A 146 -11.89 3.15 -21.69
N ASP A 147 -11.38 1.96 -21.99
CA ASP A 147 -10.16 1.41 -21.38
C ASP A 147 -8.92 2.24 -21.71
N ALA A 148 -8.73 2.57 -22.99
CA ALA A 148 -7.59 3.42 -23.38
C ALA A 148 -7.67 4.80 -22.71
N VAL A 149 -8.88 5.38 -22.59
CA VAL A 149 -9.08 6.66 -21.89
C VAL A 149 -8.80 6.53 -20.39
N TYR A 150 -9.27 5.45 -19.76
CA TYR A 150 -9.02 5.15 -18.35
C TYR A 150 -7.52 5.03 -18.08
N LEU A 151 -6.80 4.27 -18.91
CA LEU A 151 -5.36 4.09 -18.81
C LEU A 151 -4.60 5.42 -18.98
N LEU A 152 -5.01 6.27 -19.92
CA LEU A 152 -4.43 7.60 -20.10
C LEU A 152 -4.70 8.52 -18.91
N ASN A 153 -5.85 8.41 -18.25
CA ASN A 153 -6.14 9.15 -17.03
C ASN A 153 -5.25 8.70 -15.87
N TYR A 154 -5.01 7.40 -15.73
CA TYR A 154 -4.02 6.88 -14.77
C TYR A 154 -2.63 7.44 -15.07
N ILE A 155 -2.16 7.35 -16.32
CA ILE A 155 -0.80 7.77 -16.73
C ILE A 155 -0.59 9.28 -16.56
N PHE A 156 -1.57 10.12 -16.92
CA PHE A 156 -1.35 11.57 -17.04
C PHE A 156 -2.10 12.44 -16.03
N ARG A 157 -3.14 11.92 -15.38
CA ARG A 157 -4.06 12.73 -14.56
C ARG A 157 -4.20 12.23 -13.13
N SER A 158 -3.30 11.35 -12.70
CA SER A 158 -3.38 10.70 -11.38
C SER A 158 -4.76 10.05 -11.17
N GLY A 159 -5.35 9.52 -12.25
CA GLY A 159 -6.57 8.74 -12.17
C GLY A 159 -6.33 7.42 -11.42
N PRO A 160 -7.40 6.67 -11.10
CA PRO A 160 -7.26 5.39 -10.42
C PRO A 160 -6.43 4.41 -11.26
N PRO A 161 -5.65 3.50 -10.63
CA PRO A 161 -4.89 2.48 -11.33
C PRO A 161 -5.80 1.47 -12.05
N PRO A 162 -5.30 0.80 -13.11
CA PRO A 162 -6.00 -0.32 -13.75
C PRO A 162 -6.51 -1.35 -12.74
N SER A 163 -7.75 -1.79 -12.95
CA SER A 163 -8.47 -2.76 -12.13
C SER A 163 -8.84 -3.96 -13.00
N PRO A 164 -8.85 -5.20 -12.49
CA PRO A 164 -8.60 -5.59 -11.09
C PRO A 164 -7.11 -5.60 -10.70
N GLU A 165 -6.19 -5.51 -11.66
CA GLU A 165 -4.75 -5.52 -11.42
C GLU A 165 -4.04 -4.56 -12.38
N LEU A 166 -2.91 -3.98 -11.97
CA LEU A 166 -2.03 -3.18 -12.85
C LEU A 166 -1.75 -3.93 -14.16
N CYS A 167 -1.58 -5.24 -14.08
CA CYS A 167 -1.20 -6.11 -15.19
C CYS A 167 -2.16 -6.06 -16.39
N VAL A 168 -3.45 -5.76 -16.17
CA VAL A 168 -4.42 -5.72 -17.26
C VAL A 168 -4.21 -4.50 -18.17
N GLY A 169 -3.52 -3.47 -17.67
CA GLY A 169 -3.12 -2.28 -18.42
C GLY A 169 -1.76 -2.42 -19.11
N GLU A 170 -1.03 -3.51 -18.89
CA GLU A 170 0.14 -3.88 -19.67
C GLU A 170 -0.33 -4.88 -20.72
N VAL A 171 -0.56 -4.39 -21.95
CA VAL A 171 -1.18 -5.18 -23.02
C VAL A 171 -0.23 -5.47 -24.18
N ASN A 172 0.92 -4.80 -24.21
CA ASN A 172 1.91 -4.92 -25.27
C ASN A 172 3.11 -5.82 -24.89
N GLY A 173 3.21 -6.28 -23.64
CA GLY A 173 4.23 -7.20 -23.13
C GLY A 173 5.64 -6.63 -23.03
N ASP A 174 5.82 -5.31 -22.94
CA ASP A 174 7.11 -4.63 -22.81
C ASP A 174 7.62 -4.44 -21.36
N GLY A 175 6.84 -4.90 -20.38
CA GLY A 175 7.05 -4.82 -18.94
C GLY A 175 6.70 -3.47 -18.31
N LYS A 176 6.05 -2.54 -19.02
CA LYS A 176 5.78 -1.18 -18.53
C LYS A 176 4.41 -0.68 -18.96
N ILE A 177 3.58 -0.28 -18.00
CA ILE A 177 2.32 0.41 -18.29
C ILE A 177 2.59 1.85 -18.72
N ASN A 178 2.36 2.15 -19.99
CA ASN A 178 2.62 3.46 -20.58
C ASN A 178 1.67 3.79 -21.75
N VAL A 179 1.97 4.88 -22.48
CA VAL A 179 1.14 5.32 -23.62
C VAL A 179 1.10 4.27 -24.73
N GLY A 180 2.13 3.44 -24.86
CA GLY A 180 2.20 2.32 -25.77
C GLY A 180 1.04 1.34 -25.59
N ASP A 181 0.67 1.04 -24.35
CA ASP A 181 -0.48 0.18 -24.02
C ASP A 181 -1.80 0.80 -24.44
N ALA A 182 -2.00 2.08 -24.15
CA ALA A 182 -3.21 2.80 -24.58
C ALA A 182 -3.35 2.81 -26.11
N VAL A 183 -2.23 3.01 -26.83
CA VAL A 183 -2.20 2.93 -28.29
C VAL A 183 -2.48 1.50 -28.78
N TYR A 184 -1.99 0.49 -28.07
CA TYR A 184 -2.23 -0.91 -28.39
C TYR A 184 -3.73 -1.25 -28.30
N ILE A 185 -4.41 -0.86 -27.21
CA ILE A 185 -5.87 -1.00 -27.05
C ILE A 185 -6.61 -0.30 -28.21
N ILE A 186 -6.25 0.93 -28.55
CA ILE A 186 -6.86 1.67 -29.67
C ILE A 186 -6.70 0.91 -31.00
N ASN A 187 -5.52 0.37 -31.28
CA ASN A 187 -5.28 -0.38 -32.51
C ASN A 187 -6.04 -1.71 -32.53
N PHE A 188 -6.15 -2.41 -31.39
CA PHE A 188 -6.99 -3.60 -31.27
C PHE A 188 -8.45 -3.28 -31.59
N VAL A 189 -9.02 -2.26 -30.92
CA VAL A 189 -10.43 -1.87 -31.06
C VAL A 189 -10.78 -1.41 -32.47
N PHE A 190 -9.93 -0.62 -33.13
CA PHE A 190 -10.29 0.03 -34.40
C PHE A 190 -9.64 -0.56 -35.65
N LYS A 191 -8.48 -1.21 -35.52
CA LYS A 191 -7.70 -1.69 -36.67
C LYS A 191 -7.59 -3.21 -36.74
N GLY A 192 -8.24 -3.94 -35.82
CA GLY A 192 -8.14 -5.39 -35.74
C GLY A 192 -6.71 -5.86 -35.40
N GLY A 193 -6.03 -5.11 -34.54
CA GLY A 193 -4.71 -5.48 -34.02
C GLY A 193 -4.73 -6.80 -33.25
N SER A 194 -3.53 -7.27 -32.86
CA SER A 194 -3.38 -8.47 -32.04
C SER A 194 -4.18 -8.35 -30.73
N VAL A 195 -4.74 -9.48 -30.28
CA VAL A 195 -5.47 -9.55 -29.01
C VAL A 195 -4.53 -9.12 -27.87
N PRO A 196 -4.96 -8.22 -26.96
CA PRO A 196 -4.24 -7.91 -25.74
C PRO A 196 -3.84 -9.16 -24.97
N GLN A 197 -2.62 -9.18 -24.42
CA GLN A 197 -2.13 -10.24 -23.55
C GLN A 197 -1.73 -9.66 -22.21
N ASN A 198 -1.79 -10.45 -21.13
CA ASN A 198 -1.26 -10.01 -19.84
C ASN A 198 0.28 -9.96 -19.91
N GLY A 199 0.89 -8.78 -19.77
CA GLY A 199 2.34 -8.64 -19.75
C GLY A 199 3.04 -8.93 -18.43
N CYS A 200 2.32 -9.37 -17.39
CA CYS A 200 2.90 -9.69 -16.08
C CYS A 200 3.41 -11.14 -15.93
N LEU A 201 3.74 -11.83 -17.02
CA LEU A 201 4.31 -13.19 -17.01
C LEU A 201 5.83 -13.21 -17.17
#